data_AF-A0A0C9REN6-F1
#
_entry.id   AF-A0A0C9REN6-F1
#
_cell.length_a   1.000
_cell.length_b   1.000
_cell.length_c   1.000
_cell.angle_alpha   90.00
_cell.angle_beta   90.00
_cell.angle_gamma   90.00
#
_symmetry.space_group_name_H-M   'P 1'
#
loop_
_entity.id
_entity.type
_entity.pdbx_description
1 polymer ?
#
loop_
_entity_poly.entity_id
_entity_poly.type
_entity_poly.pdbx_seq_one_letter_code
_entity_poly.pdbx_strand_id
1 'polypeptide(L)'
;VRRKHCIASRRCGEFGIGRISQRDMALTQFGFMGFTLLCAEPLGIVMSDEESDGLLHFWRVIGYMLGTDDRFNLCNGSIAETKALCRRLLEEVFVPNLAKNTEHFDVMSNALLKGLWPINPFIDINAYKAMTHHLISTAVTNNNNPLTFPHESPGKYSKFILYFQLFVHQYLLQTRFWWSGLFRAFFNSQMKIGIYLTQKFPFLAYWIFGKKQSYFNIYKFHWE
;
A
#
# COMPACT_ATOMS: atom_id res chain seq x y z
N VAL A 1 9.70 -1.90 15.92
CA VAL A 1 9.92 -1.22 14.63
C VAL A 1 10.72 0.07 14.79
N ARG A 2 10.31 1.03 15.65
CA ARG A 2 11.04 2.28 15.93
C ARG A 2 12.56 2.10 16.09
N ARG A 3 13.00 1.18 16.96
CA ARG A 3 14.44 0.86 17.13
C ARG A 3 15.14 0.50 15.82
N LYS A 4 14.50 -0.28 14.94
CA LYS A 4 15.06 -0.65 13.63
C LYS A 4 15.17 0.56 12.71
N HIS A 5 14.18 1.46 12.68
CA HIS A 5 14.29 2.73 11.95
C HIS A 5 15.43 3.59 12.47
N CYS A 6 15.62 3.69 13.79
CA CYS A 6 16.74 4.44 14.38
C CYS A 6 18.11 3.85 13.97
N ILE A 7 18.25 2.52 14.02
CA ILE A 7 19.50 1.84 13.62
C ILE A 7 19.75 2.04 12.13
N ALA A 8 18.75 1.79 11.27
CA ALA A 8 18.87 2.00 9.83
C ALA A 8 19.21 3.45 9.48
N SER A 9 18.49 4.41 10.09
CA SER A 9 18.73 5.85 9.91
C SER A 9 20.15 6.25 10.34
N ARG A 10 20.65 5.72 11.46
CA ARG A 10 22.04 5.96 11.90
C ARG A 10 23.04 5.47 10.86
N ARG A 11 22.90 4.20 10.42
CA ARG A 11 23.80 3.60 9.42
C ARG A 11 23.77 4.36 8.09
N CYS A 12 22.59 4.65 7.56
CA CYS A 12 22.48 5.44 6.32
C CYS A 12 23.14 6.82 6.45
N GLY A 13 23.07 7.44 7.63
CA GLY A 13 23.80 8.67 7.93
C GLY A 13 25.33 8.50 7.96
N GLU A 14 25.83 7.42 8.57
CA GLU A 14 27.26 7.08 8.60
C GLU A 14 27.84 6.83 7.20
N PHE A 15 27.04 6.26 6.29
CA PHE A 15 27.40 6.01 4.89
C PHE A 15 27.11 7.19 3.94
N GLY A 16 26.65 8.34 4.45
CA GLY A 16 26.40 9.54 3.63
C GLY A 16 25.17 9.47 2.70
N ILE A 17 24.31 8.45 2.85
CA ILE A 17 23.07 8.28 2.06
C ILE A 17 21.97 9.24 2.56
N GLY A 18 22.04 9.63 3.83
CA GLY A 18 21.04 10.47 4.51
C GLY A 18 20.35 9.73 5.65
N ARG A 19 19.57 10.46 6.45
CA ARG A 19 18.81 9.91 7.58
C ARG A 19 17.33 9.83 7.23
N ILE A 20 16.62 8.88 7.84
CA ILE A 20 15.15 8.84 7.80
C ILE A 20 14.64 10.07 8.53
N SER A 21 13.98 10.96 7.80
CA SER A 21 13.42 12.22 8.30
C SER A 21 11.97 12.05 8.77
N GLN A 22 11.45 13.05 9.50
CA GLN A 22 10.02 13.10 9.86
C GLN A 22 9.12 13.20 8.63
N ARG A 23 9.60 13.85 7.56
CA ARG A 23 8.92 13.87 6.26
C ARG A 23 8.79 12.46 5.69
N ASP A 24 9.86 11.66 5.74
CA ASP A 24 9.82 10.28 5.22
C ASP A 24 8.84 9.40 6.02
N MET A 25 8.79 9.61 7.35
CA MET A 25 7.81 8.94 8.21
C MET A 25 6.37 9.32 7.83
N ALA A 26 6.09 10.61 7.60
CA ALA A 26 4.78 11.09 7.18
C ALA A 26 4.39 10.54 5.80
N LEU A 27 5.28 10.58 4.81
CA LEU A 27 5.04 10.02 3.48
C LEU A 27 4.80 8.50 3.54
N THR A 28 5.50 7.79 4.43
CA THR A 28 5.27 6.36 4.67
C THR A 28 3.89 6.11 5.29
N GLN A 29 3.46 6.96 6.23
CA GLN A 29 2.12 6.89 6.83
C GLN A 29 1.04 7.07 5.76
N PHE A 30 1.21 8.02 4.83
CA PHE A 30 0.32 8.15 3.67
C PHE A 30 0.22 6.83 2.89
N GLY A 31 1.33 6.15 2.65
CA GLY A 31 1.34 4.87 1.93
C GLY A 31 0.46 3.77 2.53
N PHE A 32 0.18 3.83 3.84
CA PHE A 32 -0.67 2.86 4.53
C PHE A 32 -2.16 3.21 4.56
N MET A 33 -2.52 4.50 4.57
CA MET A 33 -3.90 4.93 4.85
C MET A 33 -4.44 6.01 3.91
N GLY A 34 -3.57 6.69 3.15
CA GLY A 34 -3.96 7.80 2.28
C GLY A 34 -4.97 7.38 1.20
N PHE A 35 -4.73 6.26 0.53
CA PHE A 35 -5.67 5.73 -0.47
C PHE A 35 -6.98 5.23 0.14
N THR A 36 -6.99 4.76 1.38
CA THR A 36 -8.23 4.40 2.09
C THR A 36 -9.13 5.63 2.24
N LEU A 37 -8.55 6.81 2.55
CA LEU A 37 -9.30 8.05 2.68
C LEU A 37 -9.69 8.69 1.34
N LEU A 38 -8.78 8.64 0.36
CA LEU A 38 -8.96 9.28 -0.95
C LEU A 38 -9.79 8.45 -1.93
N CYS A 39 -9.70 7.12 -1.85
CA CYS A 39 -10.29 6.18 -2.81
C CYS A 39 -11.24 5.18 -2.13
N ALA A 40 -11.91 5.57 -1.03
CA ALA A 40 -12.83 4.69 -0.32
C ALA A 40 -13.87 4.06 -1.27
N GLU A 41 -14.56 4.87 -2.07
CA GLU A 41 -15.56 4.40 -3.02
C GLU A 41 -14.97 3.48 -4.11
N PRO A 42 -13.93 3.86 -4.88
CA PRO A 42 -13.29 2.94 -5.84
C PRO A 42 -12.80 1.62 -5.24
N LEU A 43 -12.49 1.60 -3.94
CA LEU A 43 -12.04 0.41 -3.22
C LEU A 43 -13.19 -0.42 -2.61
N GLY A 44 -14.44 0.02 -2.72
CA GLY A 44 -15.57 -0.66 -2.07
C GLY A 44 -15.57 -0.55 -0.56
N ILE A 45 -14.97 0.52 -0.04
CA ILE A 45 -14.89 0.83 1.38
C ILE A 45 -16.02 1.79 1.72
N VAL A 46 -16.84 1.39 2.67
CA VAL A 46 -17.84 2.24 3.31
C VAL A 46 -17.47 2.32 4.77
N MET A 47 -17.33 3.55 5.25
CA MET A 47 -17.02 3.86 6.64
C MET A 47 -18.03 4.89 7.13
N SER A 48 -18.53 4.70 8.34
CA SER A 48 -19.22 5.76 9.08
C SER A 48 -18.23 6.86 9.49
N ASP A 49 -18.75 7.98 9.99
CA ASP A 49 -17.91 9.05 10.55
C ASP A 49 -17.09 8.53 11.74
N GLU A 50 -17.70 7.69 12.59
CA GLU A 50 -17.04 7.07 13.75
C GLU A 50 -15.93 6.10 13.32
N GLU A 51 -16.18 5.25 12.31
CA GLU A 51 -15.15 4.34 11.78
C GLU A 51 -13.99 5.10 11.13
N SER A 52 -14.31 6.21 10.47
CA SER A 52 -13.31 7.08 9.86
C SER A 52 -12.44 7.76 10.92
N ASP A 53 -13.05 8.28 11.99
CA ASP A 53 -12.32 8.86 13.13
C ASP A 53 -11.47 7.81 13.85
N GLY A 54 -12.00 6.60 14.04
CA GLY A 54 -11.27 5.47 14.60
C GLY A 54 -10.05 5.08 13.75
N LEU A 55 -10.18 5.07 12.43
CA LEU A 55 -9.06 4.83 11.51
C LEU A 55 -7.96 5.90 11.64
N LEU A 56 -8.34 7.17 11.72
CA LEU A 56 -7.40 8.27 11.94
C LEU A 56 -6.72 8.16 13.29
N HIS A 57 -7.46 7.92 14.36
CA HIS A 57 -6.92 7.76 15.70
C HIS A 57 -5.93 6.59 15.75
N PHE A 58 -6.28 5.44 15.15
CA PHE A 58 -5.38 4.29 15.04
C PHE A 58 -4.06 4.66 14.37
N TRP A 59 -4.10 5.29 13.18
CA TRP A 59 -2.89 5.66 12.47
C TRP A 59 -2.11 6.80 13.14
N ARG A 60 -2.79 7.72 13.85
CA ARG A 60 -2.17 8.75 14.68
C ARG A 60 -1.31 8.11 15.77
N VAL A 61 -1.89 7.18 16.53
CA VAL A 61 -1.19 6.47 17.61
C VAL A 61 -0.05 5.62 17.07
N ILE A 62 -0.23 4.92 15.95
CA ILE A 62 0.86 4.18 15.29
C ILE A 62 2.02 5.13 14.91
N GLY A 63 1.72 6.29 14.30
CA GLY A 63 2.72 7.30 13.96
C GLY A 63 3.51 7.76 15.19
N TYR A 64 2.80 8.13 16.26
CA TYR A 64 3.41 8.55 17.52
C TYR A 64 4.32 7.45 18.13
N MET A 65 3.84 6.21 18.20
CA MET A 65 4.62 5.08 18.72
C MET A 65 5.87 4.79 17.89
N LEU A 66 5.82 5.03 16.57
CA LEU A 66 6.97 4.90 15.67
C LEU A 66 7.94 6.08 15.73
N GLY A 67 7.61 7.14 16.47
CA GLY A 67 8.47 8.30 16.70
C GLY A 67 8.23 9.47 15.73
N THR A 68 7.06 9.52 15.09
CA THR A 68 6.61 10.72 14.37
C THR A 68 6.19 11.78 15.38
N ASP A 69 6.76 12.98 15.30
CA ASP A 69 6.32 14.15 16.08
C ASP A 69 4.90 14.55 15.61
N ASP A 70 4.03 14.88 16.55
CA ASP A 70 2.61 15.12 16.27
C ASP A 70 2.37 16.21 15.22
N ARG A 71 3.30 17.17 15.08
CA ARG A 71 3.22 18.22 14.05
C ARG A 71 3.44 17.70 12.63
N PHE A 72 4.11 16.55 12.47
CA PHE A 72 4.32 15.88 11.19
C PHE A 72 3.43 14.65 10.99
N ASN A 73 2.62 14.29 12.00
CA ASN A 73 1.71 13.16 11.92
C ASN A 73 0.51 13.53 11.06
N LEU A 74 0.33 12.82 9.94
CA LEU A 74 -0.72 13.16 8.97
C LEU A 74 -2.12 13.06 9.57
N CYS A 75 -2.28 12.21 10.58
CA CYS A 75 -3.58 11.91 11.19
C CYS A 75 -3.90 12.84 12.37
N ASN A 76 -3.11 13.90 12.63
CA ASN A 76 -3.29 14.76 13.80
C ASN A 76 -4.43 15.79 13.68
N GLY A 77 -5.07 15.89 12.51
CA GLY A 77 -6.23 16.76 12.28
C GLY A 77 -7.56 16.01 12.28
N SER A 78 -8.61 16.72 11.89
CA SER A 78 -9.91 16.14 11.53
C SER A 78 -9.83 15.29 10.26
N ILE A 79 -10.91 14.54 9.97
CA ILE A 79 -11.02 13.75 8.73
C ILE A 79 -10.92 14.63 7.48
N ALA A 80 -11.59 15.78 7.48
CA ALA A 80 -11.58 16.70 6.35
C ALA A 80 -10.18 17.26 6.09
N GLU A 81 -9.49 17.72 7.14
CA GLU A 81 -8.11 18.24 7.04
C GLU A 81 -7.13 17.16 6.60
N THR A 82 -7.22 15.97 7.19
CA THR A 82 -6.37 14.83 6.84
C THR A 82 -6.57 14.42 5.38
N LYS A 83 -7.82 14.34 4.91
CA LYS A 83 -8.14 14.02 3.52
C LYS A 83 -7.61 15.09 2.57
N ALA A 84 -7.73 16.38 2.92
CA ALA A 84 -7.16 17.47 2.13
C ALA A 84 -5.63 17.40 2.07
N LEU A 85 -4.96 17.12 3.19
CA LEU A 85 -3.51 16.96 3.27
C LEU A 85 -3.03 15.75 2.45
N CYS A 86 -3.71 14.60 2.58
CA CYS A 86 -3.44 13.41 1.77
C CYS A 86 -3.55 13.72 0.27
N ARG A 87 -4.57 14.47 -0.15
CA ARG A 87 -4.72 14.87 -1.55
C ARG A 87 -3.57 15.74 -2.03
N ARG A 88 -3.17 16.74 -1.24
CA ARG A 88 -2.00 17.58 -1.55
C ARG A 88 -0.73 16.77 -1.65
N LEU A 89 -0.48 15.83 -0.73
CA LEU A 89 0.69 14.94 -0.82
C LEU A 89 0.64 14.08 -2.08
N LEU A 90 -0.53 13.54 -2.44
CA LEU A 90 -0.71 12.78 -3.66
C LEU A 90 -0.31 13.60 -4.90
N GLU A 91 -0.87 14.80 -5.03
CA GLU A 91 -0.71 15.66 -6.20
C GLU A 91 0.66 16.35 -6.27
N GLU A 92 1.17 16.87 -5.15
CA GLU A 92 2.40 17.66 -5.09
C GLU A 92 3.65 16.79 -4.92
N VAL A 93 3.53 15.57 -4.38
CA VAL A 93 4.68 14.69 -4.07
C VAL A 93 4.63 13.38 -4.83
N PHE A 94 3.58 12.57 -4.64
CA PHE A 94 3.58 11.20 -5.19
C PHE A 94 3.45 11.17 -6.71
N VAL A 95 2.50 11.92 -7.28
CA VAL A 95 2.26 11.98 -8.73
C VAL A 95 3.52 12.42 -9.49
N PRO A 96 4.19 13.55 -9.15
CA PRO A 96 5.41 13.96 -9.85
C PRO A 96 6.56 12.97 -9.72
N ASN A 97 6.71 12.29 -8.56
CA ASN A 97 7.79 11.33 -8.36
C ASN A 97 7.52 9.99 -9.03
N LEU A 98 6.25 9.54 -9.10
CA LEU A 98 5.86 8.36 -9.87
C LEU A 98 6.05 8.58 -11.37
N ALA A 99 5.77 9.80 -11.87
CA ALA A 99 5.97 10.15 -13.27
C ALA A 99 7.44 10.08 -13.71
N LYS A 100 8.40 10.22 -12.78
CA LYS A 100 9.85 10.06 -13.10
C LYS A 100 10.23 8.63 -13.44
N ASN A 101 9.42 7.65 -13.05
CA ASN A 101 9.62 6.22 -13.32
C ASN A 101 11.08 5.76 -13.12
N THR A 102 11.61 5.96 -11.91
CA THR A 102 13.02 5.64 -11.62
C THR A 102 13.27 4.13 -11.60
N GLU A 103 14.48 3.71 -11.95
CA GLU A 103 14.88 2.30 -11.90
C GLU A 103 14.68 1.71 -10.48
N HIS A 104 15.02 2.46 -9.43
CA HIS A 104 14.82 2.04 -8.05
C HIS A 104 13.35 1.78 -7.72
N PHE A 105 12.43 2.60 -8.24
CA PHE A 105 11.00 2.36 -8.06
C PHE A 105 10.58 1.05 -8.72
N ASP A 106 11.07 0.77 -9.93
CA ASP A 106 10.76 -0.49 -10.61
C ASP A 106 11.30 -1.69 -9.83
N VAL A 107 12.58 -1.68 -9.45
CA VAL A 107 13.22 -2.76 -8.68
C VAL A 107 12.50 -3.01 -7.36
N MET A 108 12.20 -1.96 -6.58
CA MET A 108 11.56 -2.10 -5.28
C MET A 108 10.10 -2.55 -5.39
N SER A 109 9.33 -1.99 -6.32
CA SER A 109 7.92 -2.37 -6.53
C SER A 109 7.80 -3.81 -7.02
N ASN A 110 8.68 -4.25 -7.94
CA ASN A 110 8.74 -5.64 -8.39
C ASN A 110 9.10 -6.58 -7.23
N ALA A 111 10.11 -6.24 -6.43
CA ALA A 111 10.51 -7.06 -5.28
C ALA A 111 9.39 -7.19 -4.24
N LEU A 112 8.71 -6.08 -3.93
CA LEU A 112 7.57 -6.07 -3.02
C LEU A 112 6.44 -6.98 -3.53
N LEU A 113 6.01 -6.79 -4.78
CA LEU A 113 4.87 -7.53 -5.33
C LEU A 113 5.18 -9.02 -5.51
N LYS A 114 6.41 -9.37 -5.90
CA LYS A 114 6.89 -10.76 -5.89
C LYS A 114 6.90 -11.36 -4.49
N GLY A 115 7.31 -10.58 -3.48
CA GLY A 115 7.29 -10.98 -2.07
C GLY A 115 5.89 -11.20 -1.50
N LEU A 116 4.89 -10.48 -2.00
CA LEU A 116 3.49 -10.62 -1.59
C LEU A 116 2.74 -11.75 -2.31
N TRP A 117 3.24 -12.21 -3.46
CA TRP A 117 2.59 -13.24 -4.26
C TRP A 117 2.29 -14.55 -3.49
N PRO A 118 3.16 -15.06 -2.59
CA PRO A 118 2.83 -16.24 -1.78
C PRO A 118 1.62 -16.06 -0.85
N ILE A 119 1.29 -14.81 -0.48
CA ILE A 119 0.11 -14.50 0.34
C ILE A 119 -1.12 -14.40 -0.55
N ASN A 120 -0.98 -13.78 -1.73
CA ASN A 120 -2.04 -13.60 -2.71
C ASN A 120 -1.53 -13.93 -4.12
N PRO A 121 -1.75 -15.16 -4.61
CA PRO A 121 -1.24 -15.60 -5.92
C PRO A 121 -1.99 -14.98 -7.11
N PHE A 122 -2.94 -14.06 -6.87
CA PHE A 122 -3.61 -13.28 -7.89
C PHE A 122 -2.91 -11.94 -8.19
N ILE A 123 -1.79 -11.64 -7.52
CA ILE A 123 -0.99 -10.44 -7.78
C ILE A 123 -0.27 -10.59 -9.12
N ASP A 124 -0.63 -9.75 -10.08
CA ASP A 124 0.15 -9.50 -11.30
C ASP A 124 0.78 -8.10 -11.20
N ILE A 125 2.08 -7.99 -11.45
CA ILE A 125 2.86 -6.77 -11.21
C ILE A 125 2.36 -5.61 -12.08
N ASN A 126 2.09 -5.88 -13.36
CA ASN A 126 1.67 -4.85 -14.31
C ASN A 126 0.23 -4.41 -14.03
N ALA A 127 -0.66 -5.36 -13.71
CA ALA A 127 -2.02 -5.08 -13.30
C ALA A 127 -2.04 -4.24 -12.01
N TYR A 128 -1.19 -4.57 -11.02
CA TYR A 128 -1.14 -3.84 -9.76
C TYR A 128 -0.63 -2.39 -9.93
N LYS A 129 0.39 -2.18 -10.78
CA LYS A 129 0.83 -0.83 -11.17
C LYS A 129 -0.29 -0.08 -11.87
N ALA A 130 -0.97 -0.70 -12.84
CA ALA A 130 -2.09 -0.07 -13.55
C ALA A 130 -3.28 0.26 -12.62
N MET A 131 -3.60 -0.63 -11.68
CA MET A 131 -4.60 -0.38 -10.64
C MET A 131 -4.20 0.81 -9.75
N THR A 132 -2.92 0.91 -9.39
CA THR A 132 -2.40 2.07 -8.64
C THR A 132 -2.60 3.36 -9.43
N HIS A 133 -2.29 3.38 -10.73
CA HIS A 133 -2.57 4.52 -11.59
C HIS A 133 -4.07 4.86 -11.65
N HIS A 134 -4.95 3.85 -11.74
CA HIS A 134 -6.39 4.06 -11.71
C HIS A 134 -6.87 4.71 -10.40
N LEU A 135 -6.37 4.25 -9.25
CA LEU A 135 -6.66 4.86 -7.95
C LEU A 135 -6.16 6.30 -7.89
N ILE A 136 -4.96 6.57 -8.39
CA ILE A 136 -4.43 7.94 -8.46
C ILE A 136 -5.34 8.81 -9.35
N SER A 137 -5.74 8.33 -10.53
CA SER A 137 -6.58 9.11 -11.44
C SER A 137 -7.97 9.42 -10.87
N THR A 138 -8.49 8.58 -9.97
CA THR A 138 -9.78 8.84 -9.29
C THR A 138 -9.64 9.76 -8.08
N ALA A 139 -8.45 9.87 -7.49
CA ALA A 139 -8.19 10.69 -6.31
C ALA A 139 -7.71 12.13 -6.62
N VAL A 140 -7.01 12.30 -7.74
CA VAL A 140 -6.47 13.60 -8.18
C VAL A 140 -7.60 14.48 -8.70
N THR A 141 -7.54 15.77 -8.36
CA THR A 141 -8.49 16.80 -8.80
C THR A 141 -8.03 17.57 -10.04
N ASN A 142 -6.73 17.55 -10.33
CA ASN A 142 -6.15 18.25 -11.47
C ASN A 142 -6.09 17.33 -12.72
N ASN A 143 -6.74 17.75 -13.80
CA ASN A 143 -6.80 17.00 -15.06
C ASN A 143 -5.45 16.90 -15.79
N ASN A 144 -4.44 17.70 -15.42
CA ASN A 144 -3.11 17.68 -16.01
C ASN A 144 -2.24 16.56 -15.42
N ASN A 145 -2.74 15.31 -15.44
CA ASN A 145 -2.06 14.20 -14.78
C ASN A 145 -0.81 13.80 -15.59
N PRO A 146 0.42 14.02 -15.08
CA PRO A 146 1.65 13.72 -15.81
C PRO A 146 1.96 12.22 -15.89
N LEU A 147 1.12 11.39 -15.27
CA LEU A 147 1.27 9.94 -15.27
C LEU A 147 0.90 9.38 -16.64
N THR A 148 1.91 9.23 -17.50
CA THR A 148 1.80 8.46 -18.73
C THR A 148 1.76 6.97 -18.38
N PHE A 149 0.81 6.23 -18.96
CA PHE A 149 0.85 4.78 -18.91
C PHE A 149 2.15 4.27 -19.53
N PRO A 150 2.77 3.20 -19.00
CA PRO A 150 3.86 2.54 -19.69
C PRO A 150 3.47 2.28 -21.14
N HIS A 151 4.33 2.70 -22.07
CA HIS A 151 4.09 2.60 -23.51
C HIS A 151 3.99 1.14 -23.98
N GLU A 152 4.48 0.21 -23.17
CA GLU A 152 4.32 -1.23 -23.37
C GLU A 152 2.92 -1.66 -22.92
N SER A 153 2.08 -2.01 -23.89
CA SER A 153 0.77 -2.58 -23.64
C SER A 153 0.93 -3.82 -22.74
N PRO A 154 0.29 -3.86 -21.56
CA PRO A 154 0.36 -5.02 -20.69
C PRO A 154 -0.10 -6.27 -21.44
N GLY A 155 0.50 -7.42 -21.11
CA GLY A 155 0.11 -8.71 -21.65
C GLY A 155 -1.40 -8.96 -21.45
N LYS A 156 -2.00 -9.80 -22.30
CA LYS A 156 -3.45 -10.11 -22.24
C LYS A 156 -3.89 -10.56 -20.85
N TYR A 157 -3.04 -11.32 -20.16
CA TYR A 157 -3.27 -11.77 -18.79
C TYR A 157 -3.31 -10.60 -17.78
N SER A 158 -2.32 -9.71 -17.78
CA SER A 158 -2.30 -8.54 -16.90
C SER A 158 -3.51 -7.63 -17.13
N LYS A 159 -3.96 -7.46 -18.38
CA LYS A 159 -5.21 -6.74 -18.68
C LYS A 159 -6.43 -7.44 -18.08
N PHE A 160 -6.53 -8.76 -18.25
CA PHE A 160 -7.60 -9.54 -17.64
C PHE A 160 -7.61 -9.39 -16.11
N ILE A 161 -6.46 -9.50 -15.45
CA ILE A 161 -6.35 -9.33 -14.00
C ILE A 161 -6.76 -7.92 -13.57
N LEU A 162 -6.35 -6.87 -14.28
CA LEU A 162 -6.77 -5.50 -14.01
C LEU A 162 -8.29 -5.35 -14.11
N TYR A 163 -8.91 -5.80 -15.20
CA TYR A 163 -10.36 -5.72 -15.36
C TYR A 163 -11.11 -6.53 -14.31
N PHE A 164 -10.58 -7.70 -13.95
CA PHE A 164 -11.13 -8.49 -12.87
C PHE A 164 -11.04 -7.76 -11.52
N GLN A 165 -9.91 -7.13 -11.22
CA GLN A 165 -9.75 -6.31 -10.01
C GLN A 165 -10.74 -5.13 -9.98
N LEU A 166 -10.88 -4.40 -11.08
CA LEU A 166 -11.85 -3.30 -11.20
C LEU A 166 -13.28 -3.82 -10.99
N PHE A 167 -13.63 -4.94 -11.63
CA PHE A 167 -14.94 -5.58 -11.46
C PHE A 167 -15.22 -5.97 -10.01
N VAL A 168 -14.25 -6.59 -9.34
CA VAL A 168 -14.35 -6.98 -7.92
C VAL A 168 -14.65 -5.75 -7.05
N HIS A 169 -13.87 -4.67 -7.18
CA HIS A 169 -14.03 -3.49 -6.32
C HIS A 169 -15.29 -2.68 -6.67
N GLN A 170 -15.68 -2.58 -7.94
CA GLN A 170 -16.83 -1.78 -8.39
C GLN A 170 -18.19 -2.51 -8.22
N TYR A 171 -18.21 -3.85 -8.21
CA TYR A 171 -19.46 -4.62 -8.22
C TYR A 171 -19.58 -5.66 -7.09
N LEU A 172 -18.50 -6.36 -6.74
CA LEU A 172 -18.58 -7.42 -5.72
C LEU A 172 -18.40 -6.86 -4.30
N LEU A 173 -17.50 -5.90 -4.12
CA LEU A 173 -17.20 -5.33 -2.80
C LEU A 173 -18.12 -4.17 -2.40
N GLN A 174 -18.89 -3.62 -3.33
CA GLN A 174 -19.74 -2.46 -3.03
C GLN A 174 -20.94 -2.81 -2.15
N THR A 175 -21.02 -2.15 -1.00
CA THR A 175 -22.04 -2.39 0.03
C THR A 175 -23.45 -2.00 -0.40
N ARG A 176 -23.60 -1.23 -1.49
CA ARG A 176 -24.91 -0.93 -2.10
C ARG A 176 -25.65 -2.18 -2.59
N PHE A 177 -24.93 -3.28 -2.81
CA PHE A 177 -25.49 -4.53 -3.32
C PHE A 177 -25.61 -5.59 -2.22
N TRP A 178 -26.74 -6.30 -2.19
CA TRP A 178 -27.03 -7.31 -1.16
C TRP A 178 -26.03 -8.49 -1.18
N TRP A 179 -25.54 -8.89 -2.36
CA TRP A 179 -24.57 -9.98 -2.50
C TRP A 179 -23.17 -9.63 -1.97
N SER A 180 -22.91 -8.34 -1.72
CA SER A 180 -21.61 -7.88 -1.26
C SER A 180 -21.15 -8.55 0.04
N GLY A 181 -22.10 -8.84 0.95
CA GLY A 181 -21.79 -9.56 2.19
C GLY A 181 -21.14 -10.92 1.95
N LEU A 182 -21.64 -11.68 0.96
CA LEU A 182 -21.10 -12.99 0.60
C LEU A 182 -19.68 -12.87 0.04
N PHE A 183 -19.48 -11.97 -0.91
CA PHE A 183 -18.16 -11.80 -1.54
C PHE A 183 -17.12 -11.22 -0.59
N ARG A 184 -17.49 -10.26 0.27
CA ARG A 184 -16.61 -9.74 1.33
C ARG A 184 -16.20 -10.85 2.30
N ALA A 185 -17.14 -11.70 2.72
CA ALA A 185 -16.82 -12.86 3.56
C ALA A 185 -15.86 -13.84 2.86
N PHE A 186 -16.07 -14.09 1.56
CA PHE A 186 -15.19 -14.92 0.74
C PHE A 186 -13.77 -14.34 0.64
N PHE A 187 -13.62 -13.07 0.24
CA PHE A 187 -12.31 -12.44 0.10
C PHE A 187 -11.57 -12.29 1.45
N ASN A 188 -12.30 -11.98 2.52
CA ASN A 188 -11.73 -11.96 3.87
C ASN A 188 -11.24 -13.34 4.31
N SER A 189 -12.00 -14.40 3.99
CA SER A 189 -11.59 -15.78 4.27
C SER A 189 -10.38 -16.19 3.44
N GLN A 190 -10.35 -15.84 2.15
CA GLN A 190 -9.17 -16.07 1.31
C GLN A 190 -7.92 -15.39 1.87
N MET A 191 -8.02 -14.13 2.29
CA MET A 191 -6.88 -13.41 2.88
C MET A 191 -6.38 -14.10 4.16
N LYS A 192 -7.29 -14.48 5.06
CA LYS A 192 -6.95 -15.20 6.30
C LYS A 192 -6.27 -16.54 6.00
N ILE A 193 -6.80 -17.29 5.03
CA ILE A 193 -6.23 -18.57 4.60
C ILE A 193 -4.85 -18.34 3.97
N GLY A 194 -4.68 -17.34 3.11
CA GLY A 194 -3.38 -17.01 2.49
C GLY A 194 -2.30 -16.69 3.51
N ILE A 195 -2.64 -15.88 4.53
CA ILE A 195 -1.72 -15.58 5.65
C ILE A 195 -1.42 -16.85 6.45
N TYR A 196 -2.44 -17.65 6.79
CA TYR A 196 -2.27 -18.90 7.54
C TYR A 196 -1.36 -19.88 6.80
N LEU A 197 -1.61 -20.11 5.51
CA LEU A 197 -0.80 -20.97 4.66
C LEU A 197 0.63 -20.45 4.55
N THR A 198 0.83 -19.15 4.34
CA THR A 198 2.19 -18.57 4.31
C THR A 198 2.95 -18.78 5.63
N GLN A 199 2.26 -18.76 6.78
CA GLN A 199 2.91 -18.96 8.08
C GLN A 199 3.17 -20.43 8.43
N LYS A 200 2.24 -21.34 8.08
CA LYS A 200 2.27 -22.75 8.52
C LYS A 200 2.73 -23.71 7.43
N PHE A 201 2.37 -23.43 6.19
CA PHE A 201 2.64 -24.27 5.02
C PHE A 201 3.08 -23.40 3.83
N PRO A 202 4.29 -22.81 3.83
CA PRO A 202 4.71 -21.84 2.82
C PRO A 202 5.04 -22.45 1.44
N PHE A 203 4.14 -23.27 0.88
CA PHE A 203 4.36 -23.97 -0.40
C PHE A 203 4.57 -22.99 -1.57
N LEU A 204 3.82 -21.90 -1.63
CA LEU A 204 4.00 -20.87 -2.65
C LEU A 204 5.33 -20.12 -2.50
N ALA A 205 5.75 -19.86 -1.26
CA ALA A 205 7.06 -19.24 -1.03
C ALA A 205 8.19 -20.21 -1.40
N TYR A 206 8.04 -21.51 -1.13
CA TYR A 206 9.02 -22.52 -1.56
C TYR A 206 9.19 -22.55 -3.07
N TRP A 207 8.11 -22.36 -3.82
CA TRP A 207 8.17 -22.32 -5.27
C TRP A 207 9.03 -21.15 -5.76
N ILE A 208 8.84 -19.96 -5.18
CA ILE A 208 9.48 -18.73 -5.66
C ILE A 208 10.91 -18.56 -5.10
N PHE A 209 11.09 -18.80 -3.81
CA PHE A 209 12.33 -18.48 -3.08
C PHE A 209 13.10 -19.73 -2.64
N GLY A 210 12.52 -20.92 -2.79
CA GLY A 210 13.08 -22.15 -2.24
C GLY A 210 12.86 -22.30 -0.73
N LYS A 211 13.01 -23.53 -0.23
CA LYS A 211 12.72 -23.86 1.18
C LYS A 211 13.55 -23.05 2.19
N LYS A 212 14.84 -22.84 1.91
CA LYS A 212 15.75 -22.15 2.84
C LYS A 212 15.38 -20.68 3.05
N GLN A 213 15.03 -19.96 1.98
CA GLN A 213 14.74 -18.52 2.05
C GLN A 213 13.29 -18.22 2.47
N SER A 214 12.41 -19.21 2.41
CA SER A 214 10.99 -19.05 2.77
C SER A 214 10.76 -18.96 4.29
N TYR A 215 11.69 -19.46 5.10
CA TYR A 215 11.65 -19.34 6.55
C TYR A 215 12.47 -18.13 7.01
N PHE A 216 11.85 -16.95 7.01
CA PHE A 216 12.48 -15.71 7.45
C PHE A 216 11.84 -15.20 8.74
N ASN A 217 12.61 -15.20 9.84
CA ASN A 217 12.17 -14.60 11.10
C ASN A 217 12.66 -13.15 11.18
N ILE A 218 11.77 -12.22 10.85
CA ILE A 218 12.03 -10.77 10.90
C ILE A 218 12.48 -10.28 12.29
N TYR A 219 12.16 -11.00 13.37
CA TYR A 219 12.50 -10.63 14.76
C TYR A 219 13.87 -11.16 15.19
N LYS A 220 14.36 -12.25 14.58
CA LYS A 220 15.72 -12.77 14.81
C LYS A 220 16.79 -12.07 14.00
N PHE A 221 16.43 -11.13 13.13
CA PHE A 221 17.41 -10.30 12.43
C PHE A 221 18.06 -9.33 13.42
N HIS A 222 19.23 -9.72 13.95
CA HIS A 222 20.02 -8.90 14.87
C HIS A 222 20.80 -7.89 14.02
N TRP A 223 20.44 -6.62 14.17
CA TRP A 223 21.27 -5.53 13.66
C TRP A 223 22.40 -5.33 14.66
N GLU A 224 23.52 -6.04 14.48
CA GLU A 224 24.81 -5.72 15.12
C GLU A 224 25.32 -4.40 14.57
#